data_AF-A0A7S2CKG9-F1
#
_entry.id   AF-A0A7S2CKG9-F1
#
_cell.length_a   1.000
_cell.length_b   1.000
_cell.length_c   1.000
_cell.angle_alpha   90.00
_cell.angle_beta   90.00
_cell.angle_gamma   90.00
#
_symmetry.space_group_name_H-M   'P 1'
#
loop_
_entity.id
_entity.type
_entity.pdbx_description
1 polymer ?
#
loop_
_entity_poly.entity_id
_entity_poly.type
_entity_poly.pdbx_seq_one_letter_code
_entity_poly.pdbx_strand_id
1 'polypeptide(L)'
;HGTGHGIGAYMNVHEGPMGIGGGNVSGDMLRGNQNMINKYLEPFKEGMYVSDEPGFYNEGSWGIRIESDIISVAHTTKYEHGARPWLKFDYMTKVPFCPNLIDMSLLSPAEVELIDNYHADVRKSVTPLLTPAAVKWLVRETMPLAQRGN
;
A
#
# COMPACT_ATOMS: atom_id res chain seq x y z
N HIS A 1 -3.79 8.90 12.14
CA HIS A 1 -3.02 9.71 11.16
C HIS A 1 -3.78 9.68 9.83
N GLY A 2 -3.25 10.25 8.74
CA GLY A 2 -3.79 9.99 7.40
C GLY A 2 -3.46 8.58 6.92
N THR A 3 -4.18 8.06 5.93
CA THR A 3 -3.88 6.71 5.40
C THR A 3 -2.71 6.74 4.43
N GLY A 4 -2.40 7.89 3.82
CA GLY A 4 -1.20 8.04 3.01
C GLY A 4 -0.96 9.46 2.51
N HIS A 5 0.26 9.72 2.06
CA HIS A 5 0.71 10.99 1.49
C HIS A 5 1.44 10.75 0.17
N GLY A 6 1.53 11.75 -0.70
CA GLY A 6 2.38 11.67 -1.89
C GLY A 6 3.87 11.64 -1.56
N ILE A 7 4.66 11.13 -2.49
CA ILE A 7 6.10 10.90 -2.34
C ILE A 7 6.83 11.50 -3.53
N GLY A 8 7.81 12.36 -3.24
CA GLY A 8 8.63 13.02 -4.27
C GLY A 8 9.81 12.17 -4.72
N ALA A 9 10.14 12.23 -6.02
CA ALA A 9 11.26 11.50 -6.58
C ALA A 9 12.59 12.20 -6.22
N TYR A 10 13.34 11.62 -5.27
CA TYR A 10 14.55 12.25 -4.70
C TYR A 10 14.26 13.66 -4.10
N MET A 11 13.06 13.82 -3.56
CA MET A 11 12.58 15.07 -2.96
C MET A 11 11.96 14.79 -1.58
N ASN A 12 10.85 15.46 -1.23
CA ASN A 12 10.23 15.30 0.08
C ASN A 12 9.55 13.94 0.18
N VAL A 13 9.71 13.27 1.33
CA VAL A 13 8.97 12.04 1.63
C VAL A 13 7.47 12.32 1.77
N HIS A 14 7.09 13.50 2.25
CA HIS A 14 5.71 13.99 2.28
C HIS A 14 5.55 15.08 1.21
N GLU A 15 5.02 14.72 0.04
CA GLU A 15 4.86 15.63 -1.08
C GLU A 15 3.41 15.65 -1.56
N GLY A 16 2.81 16.84 -1.58
CA GLY A 16 1.48 17.03 -2.15
C GLY A 16 1.53 17.27 -3.66
N PRO A 17 0.36 17.41 -4.32
CA PRO A 17 -0.97 17.55 -3.70
C PRO A 17 -1.71 16.23 -3.46
N MET A 18 -1.25 15.10 -3.98
CA MET A 18 -1.91 13.80 -3.81
C MET A 18 -1.70 13.22 -2.40
N GLY A 19 -2.67 12.43 -1.96
CA GLY A 19 -2.64 11.71 -0.69
C GLY A 19 -3.93 10.92 -0.48
N ILE A 20 -3.90 9.96 0.45
CA ILE A 20 -5.04 9.12 0.79
C ILE A 20 -5.51 9.48 2.19
N GLY A 21 -6.42 10.43 2.28
CA GLY A 21 -7.05 10.85 3.55
C GLY A 21 -6.08 11.46 4.57
N GLY A 22 -6.56 12.43 5.35
CA GLY A 22 -5.76 13.03 6.41
C GLY A 22 -6.65 13.59 7.50
N GLY A 23 -6.84 12.85 8.60
CA GLY A 23 -7.52 13.36 9.80
C GLY A 23 -8.93 13.95 9.55
N ASN A 24 -9.44 14.71 10.53
CA ASN A 24 -10.80 15.24 10.62
C ASN A 24 -11.15 16.34 9.57
N VAL A 25 -10.80 16.14 8.29
CA VAL A 25 -11.24 17.04 7.21
C VAL A 25 -12.67 16.68 6.83
N SER A 26 -13.64 17.44 7.35
CA SER A 26 -15.04 17.26 7.00
C SER A 26 -15.37 17.88 5.65
N GLY A 27 -16.46 17.43 5.03
CA GLY A 27 -16.98 18.06 3.81
C GLY A 27 -17.24 19.57 3.99
N ASP A 28 -17.64 20.00 5.19
CA ASP A 28 -17.87 21.42 5.49
C ASP A 28 -16.58 22.25 5.52
N MET A 29 -15.44 21.67 5.92
CA MET A 29 -14.15 22.34 5.83
C MET A 29 -13.67 22.52 4.38
N LEU A 30 -14.11 21.62 3.49
CA LEU A 30 -13.79 21.70 2.05
C LEU A 30 -14.72 22.68 1.33
N ARG A 31 -15.98 22.82 1.76
CA ARG A 31 -16.96 23.72 1.16
C ARG A 31 -16.49 25.17 1.23
N GLY A 32 -16.36 25.81 0.07
CA GLY A 32 -16.02 27.23 -0.05
C GLY A 32 -14.52 27.55 0.08
N ASN A 33 -13.65 26.56 0.24
CA ASN A 33 -12.21 26.75 0.29
C ASN A 33 -11.50 26.00 -0.84
N GLN A 34 -11.30 26.68 -1.97
CA GLN A 34 -10.68 26.09 -3.16
C GLN A 34 -9.25 25.58 -2.88
N ASN A 35 -8.51 26.22 -1.99
CA ASN A 35 -7.16 25.77 -1.61
C ASN A 35 -7.21 24.45 -0.85
N MET A 36 -8.21 24.24 0.00
CA MET A 36 -8.42 22.97 0.70
C MET A 36 -8.90 21.88 -0.25
N ILE A 37 -9.78 22.20 -1.20
CA ILE A 37 -10.20 21.25 -2.25
C ILE A 37 -8.99 20.79 -3.06
N ASN A 38 -8.17 21.71 -3.55
CA ASN A 38 -6.98 21.38 -4.34
C ASN A 38 -5.95 20.57 -3.52
N LYS A 39 -5.90 20.77 -2.20
CA LYS A 39 -4.98 20.07 -1.30
C LYS A 39 -5.43 18.65 -0.92
N TYR A 40 -6.74 18.43 -0.76
CA TYR A 40 -7.27 17.17 -0.21
C TYR A 40 -8.06 16.32 -1.21
N LEU A 41 -8.41 16.88 -2.38
CA LEU A 41 -9.21 16.21 -3.41
C LEU A 41 -8.54 16.22 -4.79
N GLU A 42 -7.21 16.33 -4.88
CA GLU A 42 -6.52 16.15 -6.16
C GLU A 42 -6.80 14.73 -6.69
N PRO A 43 -7.34 14.60 -7.93
CA PRO A 43 -7.57 13.29 -8.51
C PRO A 43 -6.25 12.57 -8.80
N PHE A 44 -6.22 11.27 -8.48
CA PHE A 44 -5.11 10.42 -8.90
C PHE A 44 -4.97 10.38 -10.43
N LYS A 45 -3.70 10.42 -10.87
CA LYS A 45 -3.28 10.24 -12.26
C LYS A 45 -2.24 9.15 -12.29
N GLU A 46 -2.16 8.45 -13.43
CA GLU A 46 -1.09 7.49 -13.67
C GLU A 46 0.29 8.12 -13.42
N GLY A 47 1.18 7.36 -12.76
CA GLY A 47 2.52 7.80 -12.39
C GLY A 47 2.64 8.47 -11.02
N MET A 48 1.53 8.72 -10.31
CA MET A 48 1.58 9.27 -8.96
C MET A 48 2.01 8.21 -7.93
N TYR A 49 2.97 8.56 -7.09
CA TYR A 49 3.43 7.76 -5.95
C TYR A 49 2.79 8.26 -4.65
N VAL A 50 2.29 7.34 -3.83
CA VAL A 50 1.76 7.62 -2.48
C VAL A 50 2.12 6.49 -1.51
N SER A 51 2.13 6.78 -0.21
CA SER A 51 2.11 5.74 0.82
C SER A 51 0.70 5.13 0.98
N ASP A 52 0.65 3.87 1.38
CA ASP A 52 -0.51 3.17 1.94
C ASP A 52 -0.09 2.64 3.30
N GLU A 53 -0.54 3.31 4.36
CA GLU A 53 0.01 3.15 5.71
C GLU A 53 -1.02 3.04 6.84
N PRO A 54 -2.06 2.19 6.75
CA PRO A 54 -3.00 2.01 7.84
C PRO A 54 -2.30 1.55 9.13
N GLY A 55 -2.81 2.02 10.27
CA GLY A 55 -2.27 1.67 11.57
C GLY A 55 -3.29 1.77 12.72
N PHE A 56 -3.01 1.02 13.78
CA PHE A 56 -3.78 1.00 15.02
C PHE A 56 -2.83 1.07 16.22
N TYR A 57 -3.19 1.85 17.23
CA TYR A 57 -2.36 2.07 18.41
C TYR A 57 -3.21 1.92 19.66
N ASN A 58 -2.86 0.94 20.49
CA ASN A 58 -3.48 0.71 21.78
C ASN A 58 -2.65 1.43 22.86
N GLU A 59 -3.20 2.51 23.39
CA GLU A 59 -2.51 3.40 24.33
C GLU A 59 -1.96 2.64 25.55
N GLY A 60 -0.71 2.94 25.92
CA GLY A 60 -0.01 2.27 27.01
C GLY A 60 0.37 0.80 26.76
N SER A 61 0.18 0.30 25.54
CA SER A 61 0.45 -1.11 25.21
C SER A 61 1.30 -1.26 23.93
N TRP A 62 0.67 -1.45 22.77
CA TRP A 62 1.34 -1.75 21.51
C TRP A 62 0.71 -0.96 20.36
N GLY A 63 1.40 -0.93 19.22
CA GLY A 63 0.87 -0.34 17.99
C GLY A 63 1.38 -1.10 16.77
N ILE A 64 0.61 -1.07 15.70
CA ILE A 64 0.93 -1.67 14.42
C ILE A 64 0.68 -0.62 13.34
N ARG A 65 1.63 -0.48 12.42
CA ARG A 65 1.43 0.19 11.13
C ARG A 65 2.04 -0.70 10.07
N ILE A 66 1.32 -0.86 8.95
CA ILE A 66 1.82 -1.56 7.78
C ILE A 66 1.84 -0.53 6.66
N GLU A 67 3.03 -0.25 6.14
CA GLU A 67 3.27 0.87 5.22
C GLU A 67 3.95 0.37 3.95
N SER A 68 3.45 0.80 2.80
CA SER A 68 4.04 0.53 1.49
C SER A 68 3.92 1.73 0.57
N ASP A 69 4.95 1.95 -0.24
CA ASP A 69 4.90 2.88 -1.35
C ASP A 69 4.18 2.20 -2.51
N ILE A 70 3.17 2.87 -3.06
CA ILE A 70 2.37 2.40 -4.18
C ILE A 70 2.37 3.43 -5.31
N ILE A 71 2.23 2.95 -6.55
CA ILE A 71 2.12 3.79 -7.75
C ILE A 71 0.74 3.59 -8.40
N SER A 72 0.09 4.69 -8.77
CA SER A 72 -1.11 4.65 -9.60
C SER A 72 -0.73 4.31 -11.04
N VAL A 73 -1.36 3.28 -11.61
CA VAL A 73 -1.14 2.83 -12.99
C VAL A 73 -2.47 2.63 -13.72
N ALA A 74 -2.46 2.73 -15.05
CA ALA A 74 -3.63 2.39 -15.85
C ALA A 74 -4.04 0.92 -15.67
N HIS A 75 -5.34 0.65 -15.68
CA HIS A 75 -5.90 -0.68 -15.54
C HIS A 75 -7.03 -0.93 -16.54
N THR A 76 -6.99 -2.09 -17.19
CA THR A 76 -8.08 -2.56 -18.04
C THR A 76 -9.05 -3.40 -17.22
N THR A 77 -10.32 -3.00 -17.22
CA THR A 77 -11.41 -3.70 -16.55
C THR A 77 -12.23 -4.51 -17.57
N LYS A 78 -13.04 -5.45 -17.09
CA LYS A 78 -13.94 -6.26 -17.96
C LYS A 78 -14.89 -5.39 -18.81
N TYR A 79 -15.30 -4.25 -18.26
CA TYR A 79 -16.16 -3.28 -18.92
C TYR A 79 -15.50 -1.91 -18.89
N GLU A 80 -15.54 -1.19 -20.00
CA GLU A 80 -15.03 0.17 -20.12
C GLU A 80 -16.20 1.14 -20.32
N HIS A 81 -16.21 2.23 -19.56
CA HIS A 81 -17.24 3.26 -19.66
C HIS A 81 -16.59 4.63 -19.81
N GLY A 82 -16.82 5.28 -20.94
CA GLY A 82 -16.24 6.59 -21.25
C GLY A 82 -14.80 6.51 -21.77
N ALA A 83 -14.18 7.69 -21.94
CA ALA A 83 -12.86 7.81 -22.57
C ALA A 83 -11.67 7.81 -21.57
N ARG A 84 -11.93 7.72 -20.27
CA ARG A 84 -10.87 7.75 -19.24
C ARG A 84 -10.50 6.32 -18.84
N PRO A 85 -9.20 6.01 -18.69
CA PRO A 85 -8.79 4.70 -18.19
C PRO A 85 -9.21 4.52 -16.74
N TRP A 86 -9.47 3.28 -16.34
CA TRP A 86 -9.49 2.92 -14.93
C TRP A 86 -8.07 2.93 -14.38
N LEU A 87 -7.93 3.16 -13.08
CA LEU A 87 -6.65 3.13 -12.39
C LEU A 87 -6.65 2.01 -11.35
N LYS A 88 -5.47 1.45 -11.11
CA LYS A 88 -5.17 0.60 -9.94
C LYS A 88 -3.88 1.08 -9.28
N PHE A 89 -3.55 0.48 -8.14
CA PHE A 89 -2.26 0.67 -7.49
C PHE A 89 -1.41 -0.58 -7.62
N ASP A 90 -0.12 -0.38 -7.93
CA ASP A 90 0.90 -1.43 -7.86
C ASP A 90 1.88 -1.13 -6.71
N TYR A 91 2.32 -2.17 -6.01
CA TYR A 91 3.26 -2.06 -4.90
C TYR A 91 4.70 -1.83 -5.39
N MET A 92 5.32 -0.76 -4.91
CA MET A 92 6.72 -0.43 -5.15
C MET A 92 7.62 -0.98 -4.04
N THR A 93 7.17 -0.92 -2.79
CA THR A 93 7.86 -1.57 -1.67
C THR A 93 7.98 -3.08 -1.91
N LYS A 94 9.18 -3.64 -1.70
CA LYS A 94 9.46 -5.07 -1.83
C LYS A 94 9.94 -5.67 -0.52
N VAL A 95 9.07 -5.64 0.49
CA VAL A 95 9.30 -6.18 1.83
C VAL A 95 8.14 -7.10 2.22
N PRO A 96 8.38 -8.36 2.65
CA PRO A 96 7.30 -9.26 3.04
C PRO A 96 6.48 -8.71 4.21
N PHE A 97 5.16 -8.94 4.19
CA PHE A 97 4.35 -8.88 5.42
C PHE A 97 4.92 -9.80 6.50
N CYS A 98 4.72 -9.43 7.77
CA CYS A 98 5.10 -10.28 8.90
C CYS A 98 4.05 -11.39 9.11
N PRO A 99 4.35 -12.64 8.73
CA PRO A 99 3.38 -13.73 8.70
C PRO A 99 2.91 -14.17 10.09
N ASN A 100 3.78 -14.04 11.10
CA ASN A 100 3.48 -14.39 12.48
C ASN A 100 2.46 -13.44 13.13
N LEU A 101 2.15 -12.30 12.49
CA LEU A 101 1.18 -11.31 12.95
C LEU A 101 -0.12 -11.35 12.13
N ILE A 102 -0.29 -12.34 11.26
CA ILE A 102 -1.48 -12.50 10.43
C ILE A 102 -2.40 -13.54 11.08
N ASP A 103 -3.59 -13.10 11.49
CA ASP A 103 -4.68 -14.01 11.84
C ASP A 103 -5.42 -14.43 10.56
N MET A 104 -5.12 -15.64 10.09
CA MET A 104 -5.71 -16.21 8.88
C MET A 104 -7.23 -16.35 8.94
N SER A 105 -7.83 -16.38 10.14
CA SER A 105 -9.29 -16.48 10.29
C SER A 105 -10.01 -15.18 9.91
N LEU A 106 -9.29 -14.05 9.87
CA LEU A 106 -9.81 -12.74 9.48
C LEU A 106 -9.67 -12.47 7.97
N LEU A 107 -8.94 -13.31 7.24
CA LEU A 107 -8.68 -13.12 5.81
C LEU A 107 -9.66 -13.89 4.95
N SER A 108 -10.16 -13.23 3.91
CA SER A 108 -10.83 -13.89 2.79
C SER A 108 -9.83 -14.65 1.91
N PRO A 109 -10.28 -15.63 1.11
CA PRO A 109 -9.41 -16.32 0.16
C PRO A 109 -8.68 -15.38 -0.81
N ALA A 110 -9.32 -14.29 -1.23
CA ALA A 110 -8.73 -13.30 -2.12
C ALA A 110 -7.59 -12.50 -1.46
N GLU A 111 -7.71 -12.20 -0.16
CA GLU A 111 -6.66 -11.52 0.60
C GLU A 111 -5.47 -12.44 0.85
N VAL A 112 -5.71 -13.74 1.12
CA VAL A 112 -4.65 -14.75 1.20
C VAL A 112 -3.89 -14.84 -0.12
N GLU A 113 -4.61 -14.95 -1.24
CA GLU A 113 -4.01 -14.97 -2.57
C GLU A 113 -3.22 -13.69 -2.88
N LEU A 114 -3.75 -12.53 -2.48
CA LEU A 114 -3.05 -11.25 -2.64
C LEU A 114 -1.71 -11.23 -1.90
N ILE A 115 -1.67 -11.69 -0.64
CA ILE A 115 -0.44 -11.73 0.15
C ILE A 115 0.55 -12.74 -0.43
N ASP A 116 0.09 -13.94 -0.82
CA ASP A 116 0.95 -14.98 -1.40
C ASP A 116 1.56 -14.54 -2.74
N ASN A 117 0.77 -13.87 -3.59
CA ASN A 117 1.24 -13.30 -4.85
C ASN A 117 2.24 -12.17 -4.62
N TYR A 118 1.97 -11.28 -3.66
CA TYR A 118 2.91 -10.22 -3.28
C TYR A 118 4.23 -10.80 -2.75
N HIS A 119 4.17 -11.78 -1.84
CA HIS A 119 5.33 -12.51 -1.32
C HIS A 119 6.16 -13.18 -2.43
N ALA A 120 5.49 -13.77 -3.43
CA ALA A 120 6.16 -14.34 -4.60
C ALA A 120 6.85 -13.28 -5.47
N ASP A 121 6.21 -12.14 -5.68
CA ASP A 121 6.80 -11.01 -6.40
C ASP A 121 8.02 -10.45 -5.66
N VAL A 122 7.92 -10.22 -4.33
CA VAL A 122 9.06 -9.82 -3.49
C VAL A 122 10.23 -10.77 -3.68
N ARG A 123 10.02 -12.09 -3.53
CA ARG A 123 11.08 -13.09 -3.77
C ARG A 123 11.73 -12.90 -5.12
N LYS A 124 10.93 -12.80 -6.18
CA LYS A 124 11.41 -12.67 -7.55
C LYS A 124 12.25 -11.40 -7.74
N SER A 125 11.79 -10.27 -7.20
CA SER A 125 12.43 -8.97 -7.38
C SER A 125 13.76 -8.85 -6.65
N VAL A 126 13.82 -9.29 -5.38
CA VAL A 126 14.99 -8.98 -4.53
C VAL A 126 16.00 -10.12 -4.41
N THR A 127 15.61 -11.39 -4.65
CA THR A 127 16.53 -12.53 -4.54
C THR A 127 17.87 -12.35 -5.28
N PRO A 128 17.91 -11.82 -6.52
CA PRO A 128 19.18 -11.62 -7.23
C PRO A 128 20.16 -10.66 -6.56
N LEU A 129 19.67 -9.83 -5.63
CA LEU A 129 20.44 -8.80 -4.94
C LEU A 129 20.90 -9.23 -3.54
N LEU A 130 20.50 -10.43 -3.09
CA LEU A 130 20.67 -10.88 -1.71
C LEU A 130 21.78 -11.92 -1.55
N THR A 131 22.37 -11.97 -0.35
CA THR A 131 23.28 -13.05 0.03
C THR A 131 22.52 -14.36 0.23
N PRO A 132 23.18 -15.53 0.14
CA PRO A 132 22.52 -16.82 0.35
C PRO A 132 21.79 -16.94 1.71
N ALA A 133 22.34 -16.33 2.77
CA ALA A 133 21.70 -16.32 4.09
C ALA A 133 20.41 -15.49 4.10
N ALA A 134 20.42 -14.32 3.45
CA ALA A 134 19.24 -13.47 3.31
C ALA A 134 18.17 -14.11 2.42
N VAL A 135 18.56 -14.81 1.35
CA VAL A 135 17.63 -15.58 0.51
C VAL A 135 16.94 -16.67 1.32
N LYS A 136 17.68 -17.41 2.17
CA LYS A 136 17.09 -18.44 3.04
C LYS A 136 16.04 -17.85 4.00
N TRP A 137 16.34 -16.68 4.59
CA TRP A 137 15.37 -15.94 5.42
C TRP A 137 14.15 -15.52 4.60
N LEU A 138 14.36 -14.93 3.42
CA LEU A 138 13.28 -14.43 2.57
C LEU A 138 12.34 -15.54 2.14
N VAL A 139 12.87 -16.69 1.71
CA VAL A 139 12.06 -17.86 1.32
C VAL A 139 11.18 -18.31 2.48
N ARG A 140 11.73 -18.37 3.71
CA ARG A 140 10.95 -18.72 4.91
C ARG A 140 9.84 -17.70 5.17
N GLU A 141 10.17 -16.41 5.14
CA GLU A 141 9.19 -15.36 5.47
C GLU A 141 8.11 -15.14 4.42
N THR A 142 8.30 -15.68 3.22
CA THR A 142 7.37 -15.52 2.10
C THR A 142 6.64 -16.81 1.73
N MET A 143 6.84 -17.91 2.47
CA MET A 143 6.12 -19.18 2.20
C MET A 143 4.60 -18.93 2.12
N PRO A 144 3.89 -19.60 1.19
CA PRO A 144 2.44 -19.47 1.07
C PRO A 144 1.77 -19.65 2.43
N LEU A 145 0.85 -18.75 2.78
CA LEU A 145 0.31 -18.66 4.13
C LEU A 145 -0.35 -19.98 4.58
N ALA A 146 -1.07 -20.65 3.68
CA ALA A 146 -1.71 -21.94 3.96
C ALA A 146 -0.71 -23.09 4.23
N GLN A 147 0.56 -22.94 3.85
CA GLN A 147 1.62 -23.93 4.07
C GLN A 147 2.44 -23.64 5.34
N ARG A 148 2.17 -22.51 6.01
CA ARG A 148 2.77 -22.23 7.31
C ARG A 148 1.95 -22.98 8.35
N GLY A 149 2.49 -24.08 8.85
CA GLY A 149 1.92 -24.76 9.99
C GLY A 149 1.96 -23.82 11.19
N ASN A 150 0.79 -23.34 11.59
CA ASN A 150 0.59 -22.65 12.87
C ASN A 150 0.12 -23.66 13.91
#